data_AF-A0A258ASM1-F1
#
_entry.id   AF-A0A258ASM1-F1
#
_cell.length_a   1.000
_cell.length_b   1.000
_cell.length_c   1.000
_cell.angle_alpha   90.00
_cell.angle_beta   90.00
_cell.angle_gamma   90.00
#
_symmetry.space_group_name_H-M   'P 1'
#
loop_
_entity.id
_entity.type
_entity.pdbx_description
1 polymer ?
#
loop_
_entity_poly.entity_id
_entity_poly.type
_entity_poly.pdbx_seq_one_letter_code
_entity_poly.pdbx_strand_id
1 'polypeptide(L)'
;MSSSPHPIFVLAVLGIVVSLIMLVTVFRVRRVGLKVLLVLIAVLALAPTGLVLVAMYPEWVDARFRSYKAFYEGIRPGMTRDEVMALQTQLYPEDGPRQKPQIIIEDDTSLTFFMHPEDSTEPNCEGIFLAFENGKLKSKTYSPD
;
A
#
# COMPACT_ATOMS: atom_id res chain seq x y z
N MET A 1 19.49 -17.03 -2.38
CA MET A 1 19.05 -17.84 -1.23
C MET A 1 17.53 -17.86 -1.25
N SER A 2 16.90 -19.03 -1.30
CA SER A 2 15.42 -19.13 -1.29
C SER A 2 14.94 -18.87 0.13
N SER A 3 14.42 -17.68 0.41
CA SER A 3 13.76 -17.36 1.68
C SER A 3 12.45 -18.14 1.76
N SER A 4 12.29 -18.94 2.83
CA SER A 4 11.02 -19.65 3.07
C SER A 4 9.88 -18.63 3.23
N PRO A 5 8.71 -18.86 2.63
CA PRO A 5 7.58 -17.93 2.73
C PRO A 5 7.15 -17.79 4.19
N HIS A 6 6.88 -16.56 4.63
CA HIS A 6 6.40 -16.31 5.99
C HIS A 6 5.12 -17.12 6.25
N PRO A 7 4.94 -17.76 7.43
CA PRO A 7 3.81 -18.66 7.70
C PRO A 7 2.43 -18.04 7.41
N ILE A 8 2.30 -16.72 7.55
CA ILE A 8 1.07 -15.99 7.28
C ILE A 8 0.62 -16.11 5.81
N PHE A 9 1.56 -16.14 4.85
CA PHE A 9 1.24 -16.32 3.44
C PHE A 9 0.72 -17.74 3.17
N VAL A 10 1.30 -18.74 3.83
CA VAL A 10 0.84 -20.13 3.74
C VAL A 10 -0.58 -20.24 4.29
N LEU A 11 -0.87 -19.63 5.44
CA LEU A 11 -2.20 -19.58 6.02
C LEU A 11 -3.20 -18.84 5.13
N ALA A 12 -2.81 -17.72 4.51
CA ALA A 12 -3.67 -16.99 3.58
C ALA A 12 -4.04 -17.83 2.35
N VAL A 13 -3.08 -18.56 1.76
CA VAL A 13 -3.35 -19.45 0.62
C VAL A 13 -4.26 -20.61 1.02
N LEU A 14 -3.96 -21.26 2.15
CA LEU A 14 -4.81 -22.34 2.68
C LEU A 14 -6.23 -21.85 2.98
N GLY A 15 -6.36 -20.65 3.54
CA GLY A 15 -7.64 -19.99 3.80
C GLY A 15 -8.48 -19.82 2.53
N ILE A 16 -7.88 -19.35 1.44
CA ILE A 16 -8.53 -19.25 0.13
C ILE A 16 -9.01 -20.63 -0.35
N VAL A 17 -8.14 -21.64 -0.31
CA VAL A 17 -8.46 -23.00 -0.77
C VAL A 17 -9.61 -23.60 0.02
N VAL A 18 -9.56 -23.52 1.35
CA VAL A 18 -10.64 -24.01 2.23
C VAL A 18 -11.95 -23.28 1.92
N SER A 19 -11.91 -21.96 1.74
CA SER A 19 -13.09 -21.16 1.44
C SER A 19 -13.74 -21.55 0.12
N LEU A 20 -12.94 -21.79 -0.92
CA LEU A 20 -13.43 -22.27 -2.22
C LEU A 20 -14.09 -23.65 -2.09
N ILE A 21 -13.46 -24.59 -1.35
CA ILE A 21 -14.04 -25.93 -1.11
C ILE A 21 -15.37 -25.83 -0.37
N MET A 22 -15.45 -24.98 0.66
CA MET A 22 -16.67 -24.78 1.43
C MET A 22 -17.78 -24.18 0.57
N LEU A 23 -17.49 -23.16 -0.24
CA LEU A 23 -18.45 -22.56 -1.17
C LEU A 23 -18.97 -23.54 -2.21
N VAL A 24 -18.10 -24.39 -2.78
CA VAL A 24 -18.55 -25.46 -3.70
C VAL A 24 -19.45 -26.47 -2.99
N THR A 25 -19.11 -26.81 -1.74
CA THR A 25 -19.89 -27.76 -0.93
C THR A 25 -21.28 -27.23 -0.56
N VAL A 26 -21.43 -25.91 -0.38
CA VAL A 26 -22.74 -25.27 -0.11
C VAL A 26 -23.78 -25.62 -1.17
N PHE A 27 -23.38 -25.74 -2.44
CA PHE A 27 -24.30 -26.12 -3.54
C PHE A 27 -24.76 -27.58 -3.48
N ARG A 28 -23.99 -28.46 -2.82
CA ARG A 28 -24.32 -29.90 -2.70
C ARG A 28 -25.18 -30.21 -1.49
N VAL A 29 -25.15 -29.36 -0.46
CA VAL A 29 -25.88 -29.56 0.79
C VAL A 29 -27.34 -29.14 0.63
N ARG A 30 -28.29 -29.97 1.12
CA ARG A 30 -29.73 -29.61 1.12
C ARG A 30 -30.18 -28.85 2.37
N ARG A 31 -29.53 -29.08 3.53
CA ARG A 31 -29.93 -28.49 4.81
C ARG A 31 -29.46 -27.04 4.93
N VAL A 32 -30.40 -26.12 5.14
CA VAL A 32 -30.13 -24.67 5.22
C VAL A 32 -29.16 -24.34 6.37
N GLY A 33 -29.34 -24.92 7.57
CA GLY A 33 -28.45 -24.65 8.70
C GLY A 33 -26.98 -25.02 8.42
N LEU A 34 -26.74 -26.13 7.72
CA LEU A 34 -25.39 -26.53 7.33
C LEU A 34 -24.81 -25.62 6.24
N LYS A 35 -25.64 -25.10 5.32
CA LYS A 35 -25.19 -24.08 4.35
C LYS A 35 -24.70 -22.82 5.06
N VAL A 36 -25.47 -22.32 6.03
CA VAL A 36 -25.09 -21.14 6.81
C VAL A 36 -23.77 -21.38 7.54
N LEU A 37 -23.61 -22.54 8.20
CA LEU A 37 -22.37 -22.89 8.87
C LEU A 37 -21.16 -22.94 7.92
N LEU A 38 -21.30 -23.55 6.74
CA LEU A 38 -20.23 -23.62 5.74
C LEU A 38 -19.82 -22.22 5.24
N VAL A 39 -20.78 -21.32 5.02
CA VAL A 39 -20.50 -19.93 4.64
C VAL A 39 -19.75 -19.20 5.77
N LEU A 40 -20.18 -19.35 7.03
CA LEU A 40 -19.47 -18.75 8.17
C LEU A 40 -18.03 -19.24 8.29
N ILE A 41 -17.80 -20.54 8.13
CA ILE A 41 -16.44 -21.12 8.14
C ILE A 41 -15.62 -20.58 6.97
N ALA A 42 -16.19 -20.46 5.77
CA ALA A 42 -15.52 -19.89 4.61
C ALA A 42 -15.10 -18.43 4.86
N VAL A 43 -15.99 -17.60 5.41
CA VAL A 43 -15.67 -16.21 5.75
C VAL A 43 -14.55 -16.13 6.79
N LEU A 44 -14.60 -16.96 7.83
CA LEU A 44 -13.57 -16.99 8.86
C LEU A 44 -12.22 -17.47 8.30
N ALA A 45 -12.23 -18.44 7.40
CA ALA A 45 -11.03 -18.96 6.74
C ALA A 45 -10.36 -17.91 5.84
N LEU A 46 -11.08 -16.89 5.36
CA LEU A 46 -10.51 -15.75 4.62
C LEU A 46 -9.85 -14.69 5.50
N ALA A 47 -10.01 -14.74 6.83
CA ALA A 47 -9.47 -13.71 7.71
C ALA A 47 -7.94 -13.52 7.58
N PRO A 48 -7.10 -14.58 7.53
CA PRO A 48 -5.66 -14.44 7.31
C PRO A 48 -5.35 -13.82 5.94
N THR A 49 -6.13 -14.15 4.91
CA THR A 49 -6.00 -13.54 3.58
C THR A 49 -6.29 -12.05 3.62
N GLY A 50 -7.37 -11.65 4.30
CA GLY A 50 -7.71 -10.24 4.50
C GLY A 50 -6.59 -9.49 5.22
N LEU A 51 -6.02 -10.09 6.27
CA LEU A 51 -4.91 -9.51 7.01
C LEU A 51 -3.67 -9.31 6.13
N VAL A 52 -3.29 -10.30 5.32
CA VAL A 52 -2.16 -10.20 4.38
C VAL A 52 -2.41 -9.10 3.35
N LEU A 53 -3.62 -9.01 2.79
CA LEU A 53 -3.94 -7.98 1.81
C LEU A 53 -3.87 -6.57 2.41
N VAL A 54 -4.38 -6.38 3.62
CA VAL A 54 -4.30 -5.08 4.32
C VAL A 54 -2.85 -4.71 4.62
N ALA A 55 -2.01 -5.68 5.00
CA ALA A 55 -0.59 -5.44 5.26
C ALA A 55 0.21 -5.13 3.97
N MET A 56 -0.13 -5.77 2.84
CA MET A 56 0.56 -5.55 1.56
C MET A 56 0.08 -4.31 0.80
N TYR A 57 -1.17 -3.90 1.03
CA TYR A 57 -1.82 -2.78 0.33
C TYR A 57 -2.46 -1.82 1.34
N PRO A 58 -1.66 -1.17 2.20
CA PRO A 58 -2.17 -0.25 3.20
C PRO A 58 -3.00 0.89 2.58
N GLU A 59 -2.74 1.27 1.31
CA GLU A 59 -3.50 2.29 0.60
C GLU A 59 -5.01 1.97 0.42
N TRP A 60 -5.41 0.70 0.56
CA TRP A 60 -6.82 0.31 0.50
C TRP A 60 -7.60 0.72 1.74
N VAL A 61 -6.94 0.77 2.89
CA VAL A 61 -7.57 1.06 4.19
C VAL A 61 -7.17 2.43 4.74
N ASP A 62 -6.00 2.94 4.37
CA ASP A 62 -5.45 4.18 4.88
C ASP A 62 -5.26 5.22 3.77
N ALA A 63 -5.95 6.36 3.93
CA ALA A 63 -5.91 7.46 2.98
C ALA A 63 -4.54 8.14 2.90
N ARG A 64 -3.70 8.06 3.93
CA ARG A 64 -2.34 8.65 3.95
C ARG A 64 -1.45 7.97 2.91
N PHE A 65 -1.41 6.64 2.95
CA PHE A 65 -0.68 5.82 1.96
C PHE A 65 -1.23 6.03 0.55
N ARG A 66 -2.56 6.17 0.41
CA ARG A 66 -3.18 6.44 -0.89
C ARG A 66 -2.76 7.79 -1.48
N SER A 67 -2.79 8.86 -0.68
CA SER A 67 -2.33 10.18 -1.12
C SER A 67 -0.84 10.18 -1.46
N TYR A 68 -0.03 9.50 -0.66
CA TYR A 68 1.42 9.40 -0.88
C TYR A 68 1.76 8.65 -2.16
N LYS A 69 1.08 7.54 -2.41
CA LYS A 69 1.22 6.77 -3.65
C LYS A 69 0.70 7.55 -4.87
N ALA A 70 -0.39 8.31 -4.73
CA ALA A 70 -0.86 9.19 -5.79
C ALA A 70 0.16 10.30 -6.14
N PHE A 71 0.85 10.86 -5.14
CA PHE A 71 1.96 11.78 -5.36
C PHE A 71 3.11 11.12 -6.12
N TYR A 72 3.56 9.94 -5.68
CA TYR A 72 4.56 9.16 -6.41
C TYR A 72 4.15 8.89 -7.86
N GLU A 73 2.91 8.47 -8.10
CA GLU A 73 2.39 8.16 -9.43
C GLU A 73 2.32 9.41 -10.32
N GLY A 74 1.98 10.57 -9.76
CA GLY A 74 1.94 11.85 -10.47
C GLY A 74 3.31 12.33 -10.97
N ILE A 75 4.40 11.99 -10.27
CA ILE A 75 5.76 12.35 -10.67
C ILE A 75 6.14 11.63 -11.97
N ARG A 76 6.57 12.36 -13.01
CA ARG A 76 6.95 11.80 -14.33
C ARG A 76 8.40 12.11 -14.69
N PRO A 77 9.10 11.19 -15.39
CA PRO A 77 10.41 11.49 -15.95
C PRO A 77 10.38 12.76 -16.80
N GLY A 78 11.43 13.57 -16.70
CA GLY A 78 11.56 14.85 -17.38
C GLY A 78 11.05 16.05 -16.57
N MET A 79 10.31 15.85 -15.48
CA MET A 79 9.89 16.94 -14.59
C MET A 79 11.09 17.62 -13.93
N THR A 80 11.04 18.93 -13.81
CA THR A 80 11.96 19.74 -13.01
C THR A 80 11.64 19.62 -11.52
N ARG A 81 12.58 20.06 -10.67
CA ARG A 81 12.36 20.13 -9.22
C ARG A 81 11.13 20.96 -8.88
N ASP A 82 10.98 22.12 -9.52
CA ASP A 82 9.83 23.02 -9.29
C ASP A 82 8.50 22.38 -9.67
N GLU A 83 8.44 21.62 -10.78
CA GLU A 83 7.24 20.88 -11.18
C GLU A 83 6.88 19.79 -10.16
N VAL A 84 7.87 19.10 -9.58
CA VAL A 84 7.64 18.12 -8.52
C VAL A 84 7.11 18.79 -7.25
N MET A 85 7.67 19.93 -6.86
CA MET A 85 7.22 20.71 -5.68
C MET A 85 5.83 21.33 -5.89
N ALA A 86 5.51 21.75 -7.11
CA ALA A 86 4.18 22.22 -7.47
C ALA A 86 3.15 21.09 -7.38
N LEU A 87 3.48 19.89 -7.86
CA LEU A 87 2.64 18.70 -7.72
C LEU A 87 2.42 18.33 -6.24
N GLN A 88 3.47 18.41 -5.42
CA GLN A 88 3.34 18.20 -3.97
C GLN A 88 2.34 19.17 -3.36
N THR A 89 2.46 20.46 -3.66
CA THR A 89 1.56 21.50 -3.16
C THR A 89 0.12 21.32 -3.64
N GLN A 90 -0.06 20.84 -4.87
CA GLN A 90 -1.37 20.54 -5.43
C GLN A 90 -2.07 19.38 -4.68
N LEU A 91 -1.32 18.32 -4.34
CA LEU A 91 -1.87 17.13 -3.67
C LEU A 91 -1.94 17.28 -2.15
N TYR A 92 -1.13 18.17 -1.58
CA TYR A 92 -1.05 18.47 -0.15
C TYR A 92 -1.18 20.00 0.07
N PRO A 93 -2.38 20.56 -0.12
CA PRO A 93 -2.63 21.98 0.18
C PRO A 93 -2.48 22.24 1.69
N GLU A 94 -2.14 23.47 2.08
CA GLU A 94 -1.88 23.82 3.49
C GLU A 94 -3.09 23.62 4.40
N ASP A 95 -4.29 23.95 3.92
CA ASP A 95 -5.55 23.70 4.62
C ASP A 95 -6.15 22.31 4.30
N GLY A 96 -5.34 21.43 3.70
CA GLY A 96 -5.74 20.09 3.34
C GLY A 96 -5.85 19.17 4.56
N PRO A 97 -6.61 18.06 4.45
CA PRO A 97 -6.71 17.10 5.53
C PRO A 97 -5.41 16.31 5.75
N ARG A 98 -4.43 16.43 4.85
CA ARG A 98 -3.18 15.66 4.85
C ARG A 98 -1.96 16.56 4.99
N GLN A 99 -0.99 16.12 5.78
CA GLN A 99 0.28 16.83 5.93
C GLN A 99 1.24 16.53 4.77
N LYS A 100 2.00 17.54 4.34
CA LYS A 100 2.99 17.43 3.26
C LYS A 100 4.09 16.42 3.63
N PRO A 101 4.56 15.60 2.69
CA PRO A 101 5.76 14.77 2.89
C PRO A 101 6.97 15.58 3.34
N GLN A 102 7.76 15.02 4.26
CA GLN A 102 8.99 15.64 4.74
C GLN A 102 10.11 15.48 3.69
N ILE A 103 10.93 16.52 3.53
CA ILE A 103 12.07 16.53 2.62
C ILE A 103 13.34 16.43 3.47
N ILE A 104 14.14 15.38 3.28
CA ILE A 104 15.34 15.13 4.11
C ILE A 104 16.64 15.37 3.35
N ILE A 105 16.68 15.12 2.04
CA ILE A 105 17.88 15.33 1.22
C ILE A 105 17.49 16.10 -0.04
N GLU A 106 18.07 17.29 -0.16
CA GLU A 106 17.98 18.20 -1.29
C GLU A 106 19.41 18.50 -1.72
N ASP A 107 19.93 17.69 -2.63
CA ASP A 107 21.13 18.04 -3.41
C ASP A 107 20.71 18.29 -4.86
N ASP A 108 21.55 18.94 -5.68
CA ASP A 108 21.19 19.29 -7.06
C ASP A 108 20.83 18.07 -7.94
N THR A 109 21.21 16.86 -7.51
CA THR A 109 21.05 15.60 -8.22
C THR A 109 19.99 14.68 -7.62
N SER A 110 19.45 14.99 -6.43
CA SER A 110 18.53 14.11 -5.72
C SER A 110 17.52 14.86 -4.86
N LEU A 111 16.32 14.29 -4.79
CA LEU A 111 15.25 14.76 -3.91
C LEU A 111 14.60 13.56 -3.24
N THR A 112 14.55 13.58 -1.93
CA THR A 112 13.96 12.49 -1.14
C THR A 112 12.79 13.00 -0.34
N PHE A 113 11.65 12.33 -0.48
CA PHE A 113 10.46 12.55 0.33
C PHE A 113 10.25 11.36 1.26
N PHE A 114 9.81 11.64 2.48
CA PHE A 114 9.27 10.66 3.40
C PHE A 114 7.83 11.01 3.73
N MET A 115 6.97 10.01 3.80
CA MET A 115 5.59 10.21 4.20
C MET A 115 5.55 10.79 5.62
N HIS A 116 4.76 11.85 5.81
CA HIS A 116 4.57 12.45 7.13
C HIS A 116 3.56 11.61 7.92
N PRO A 117 3.96 11.04 9.07
CA PRO A 117 3.02 10.40 9.97
C PRO A 117 2.27 11.51 10.72
N GLU A 118 1.06 11.86 10.29
CA GLU A 118 0.24 12.89 10.95
C GLU A 118 0.08 12.62 12.45
N ASP A 119 -0.44 11.44 12.79
CA ASP A 119 -0.76 11.01 14.16
C ASP A 119 0.04 9.77 14.60
N SER A 120 1.03 9.32 13.80
CA SER A 120 1.82 8.13 14.12
C SER A 120 3.14 8.50 14.78
N THR A 121 3.52 7.72 15.79
CA THR A 121 4.81 7.82 16.48
C THR A 121 5.96 7.20 15.69
N GLU A 122 5.65 6.44 14.63
CA GLU A 122 6.65 5.84 13.75
C GLU A 122 7.04 6.84 12.64
N PRO A 123 8.27 7.40 12.66
CA PRO A 123 8.74 8.26 11.59
C PRO A 123 9.00 7.44 10.32
N ASN A 124 8.67 7.99 9.15
CA ASN A 124 9.17 7.55 7.83
C ASN A 124 8.67 6.19 7.31
N CYS A 125 7.37 5.90 7.38
CA CYS A 125 6.84 4.60 6.90
C CYS A 125 6.95 4.40 5.37
N GLU A 126 7.19 5.43 4.56
CA GLU A 126 7.24 5.30 3.10
C GLU A 126 8.20 6.32 2.48
N GLY A 127 9.02 5.92 1.51
CA GLY A 127 10.05 6.75 0.89
C GLY A 127 9.87 6.93 -0.62
N ILE A 128 10.04 8.16 -1.12
CA ILE A 128 10.15 8.44 -2.56
C ILE A 128 11.52 9.04 -2.81
N PHE A 129 12.31 8.36 -3.65
CA PHE A 129 13.66 8.77 -4.01
C PHE A 129 13.70 9.18 -5.48
N LEU A 130 14.09 10.42 -5.73
CA LEU A 130 14.18 10.99 -7.06
C LEU A 130 15.64 11.29 -7.40
N ALA A 131 16.05 10.99 -8.63
CA ALA A 131 17.35 11.38 -9.16
C ALA A 131 17.17 12.29 -10.38
N PHE A 132 17.92 13.39 -10.39
CA PHE A 132 17.90 14.41 -11.42
C PHE A 132 19.19 14.38 -12.22
N GLU A 133 19.07 14.66 -13.52
CA GLU A 133 20.18 14.82 -14.44
C GLU A 133 19.86 16.02 -15.33
N ASN A 134 20.78 16.99 -15.42
CA ASN A 134 20.58 18.23 -16.16
C ASN A 134 19.29 18.98 -15.75
N GLY A 135 19.00 19.02 -14.45
CA GLY A 135 17.83 19.72 -13.89
C GLY A 135 16.48 19.03 -14.14
N LYS A 136 16.47 17.81 -14.69
CA LYS A 136 15.26 17.04 -14.99
C LYS A 136 15.29 15.68 -14.33
N LEU A 137 14.11 15.19 -13.95
CA LEU A 137 13.95 13.89 -13.32
C LEU A 137 14.34 12.78 -14.28
N LYS A 138 15.34 12.00 -13.92
CA LYS A 138 15.80 10.83 -14.67
C LYS A 138 15.13 9.55 -14.17
N SER A 139 15.08 9.37 -12.86
CA SER A 139 14.51 8.18 -12.23
C SER A 139 13.77 8.53 -10.95
N LYS A 140 12.81 7.67 -10.61
CA LYS A 140 12.07 7.70 -9.36
C LYS A 140 11.97 6.28 -8.81
N THR A 141 12.07 6.15 -7.50
CA THR A 141 11.95 4.88 -6.78
C THR A 141 10.99 5.08 -5.62
N TYR A 142 10.07 4.14 -5.45
CA TYR A 142 9.19 4.05 -4.29
C TYR A 142 9.70 2.96 -3.36
N SER A 143 9.82 3.26 -2.07
CA SER A 143 10.23 2.31 -1.04
C SER A 143 9.11 2.15 -0.02
N PRO A 144 8.40 1.01 -0.03
CA PRO A 144 7.51 0.62 1.06
C PRO A 144 8.29 0.35 2.35
N ASP A 145 7.61 0.52 3.49
CA ASP A 145 8.05 -0.02 4.80
C ASP A 145 8.19 -1.55 4.75
#